data_AF-A0A4P8WLP3-F1
#
_entry.id   AF-A0A4P8WLP3-F1
#
_cell.length_a   1.000
_cell.length_b   1.000
_cell.length_c   1.000
_cell.angle_alpha   90.00
_cell.angle_beta   90.00
_cell.angle_gamma   90.00
#
_symmetry.space_group_name_H-M   'P 1'
#
loop_
_entity.id
_entity.type
_entity.pdbx_description
1 polymer ?
#
loop_
_entity_poly.entity_id
_entity_poly.type
_entity_poly.pdbx_seq_one_letter_code
_entity_poly.pdbx_strand_id
1 'polypeptide(L)' 'MSTELEDGRSVDVEITGSPDNKKRIDVRVERGRHWVLAVQDQVAGLILTLNENGQRIDNEIPSWLEPLLRRLGLKGIEA' A
#
# COMPACT_ATOMS: atom_id res chain seq x y z
N MET A 1 5.06 6.02 8.27
CA MET A 1 6.14 6.80 7.61
C MET A 1 5.52 7.57 6.45
N SER A 2 6.14 8.66 5.99
CA SER A 2 5.68 9.44 4.84
C SER A 2 6.77 9.47 3.76
N THR A 3 6.41 9.37 2.49
CA THR A 3 7.35 9.32 1.35
C THR A 3 6.78 10.07 0.15
N GLU A 4 7.65 10.69 -0.64
CA GLU A 4 7.27 11.37 -1.87
C GLU A 4 7.45 10.43 -3.08
N LEU A 5 6.49 10.44 -4.00
CA LEU A 5 6.57 9.74 -5.28
C LEU A 5 7.33 10.57 -6.32
N GLU A 6 7.77 9.94 -7.40
CA GLU A 6 8.50 10.61 -8.49
C GLU A 6 7.67 11.69 -9.20
N ASP A 7 6.35 11.65 -9.07
CA ASP A 7 5.42 12.65 -9.61
C ASP A 7 5.06 13.77 -8.61
N GLY A 8 5.73 13.84 -7.46
CA GLY A 8 5.56 14.89 -6.44
C GLY A 8 4.39 14.66 -5.47
N ARG A 9 3.69 13.52 -5.55
CA ARG A 9 2.64 13.18 -4.57
C ARG A 9 3.25 12.66 -3.27
N SER A 10 2.70 13.11 -2.13
CA SER A 10 3.04 12.57 -0.82
C SER A 10 2.17 11.38 -0.46
N VAL A 11 2.80 10.33 0.07
CA VAL A 11 2.18 9.06 0.44
C VAL A 11 2.55 8.70 1.87
N ASP A 12 1.53 8.48 2.69
CA ASP A 12 1.68 7.93 4.03
C ASP A 12 1.56 6.41 3.99
N VAL A 13 2.55 5.73 4.57
CA VAL A 13 2.58 4.28 4.73
C VAL A 13 2.55 3.94 6.21
N GLU A 14 1.48 3.28 6.64
CA GLU A 14 1.35 2.70 7.97
C GLU A 14 1.48 1.18 7.88
N ILE A 15 2.33 0.61 8.75
CA ILE A 15 2.55 -0.84 8.82
C ILE A 15 2.15 -1.29 10.23
N THR A 16 1.12 -2.13 10.33
CA THR A 16 0.61 -2.64 11.61
C THR A 16 0.75 -4.17 11.68
N GLY A 17 1.34 -4.69 12.76
CA GLY A 17 1.41 -6.14 13.07
C GLY A 17 2.83 -6.73 13.25
N SER A 18 2.92 -7.86 13.96
CA SER A 18 4.11 -8.74 14.04
C SER A 18 3.64 -10.21 14.05
N PRO A 19 4.41 -11.18 13.51
CA PRO A 19 5.68 -11.09 12.76
C PRO A 19 5.50 -10.69 11.28
N ASP A 20 6.60 -10.57 10.52
CA ASP A 20 6.66 -10.06 9.12
C ASP A 20 5.60 -10.63 8.15
N ASN A 21 5.15 -11.87 8.37
CA ASN A 21 4.19 -12.59 7.55
C ASN A 21 2.70 -12.35 7.91
N LYS A 22 2.39 -11.37 8.76
CA LYS A 22 1.00 -10.99 9.11
C LYS A 22 0.81 -9.47 9.22
N LYS A 23 1.65 -8.70 8.53
CA LYS A 23 1.58 -7.24 8.56
C LYS A 23 0.44 -6.75 7.68
N ARG A 24 -0.29 -5.77 8.16
CA ARG A 24 -1.17 -4.93 7.36
C ARG A 24 -0.38 -3.70 6.93
N ILE A 25 -0.51 -3.32 5.66
CA ILE A 25 0.08 -2.08 5.12
C ILE A 25 -1.06 -1.22 4.60
N ASP A 26 -1.19 -0.02 5.16
CA ASP A 26 -2.11 1.01 4.71
C ASP A 26 -1.28 2.08 3.97
N VAL A 27 -1.54 2.26 2.68
CA VAL A 27 -0.86 3.25 1.82
C VAL A 27 -1.86 4.32 1.42
N ARG A 28 -1.68 5.55 1.90
CA ARG A 28 -2.61 6.66 1.70
C ARG A 28 -1.95 7.79 0.93
N VAL A 29 -2.54 8.19 -0.19
CA VAL A 29 -2.19 9.43 -0.89
C VAL A 29 -2.97 10.58 -0.25
N GLU A 30 -2.30 11.71 0.03
CA GLU A 30 -2.96 12.89 0.55
C GLU A 30 -4.11 13.33 -0.39
N ARG A 31 -5.33 13.49 0.17
CA ARG A 31 -6.56 13.79 -0.61
C ARG A 31 -6.77 12.85 -1.79
N GLY A 32 -6.39 11.58 -1.63
CA GLY A 32 -6.39 10.62 -2.71
C GLY A 32 -6.87 9.25 -2.26
N ARG A 33 -6.49 8.25 -3.06
CA ARG A 33 -6.83 6.86 -2.81
C ARG A 33 -6.06 6.29 -1.61
N HIS A 34 -6.60 5.22 -1.06
CA HIS A 34 -6.04 4.47 0.05
C HIS A 34 -6.07 2.98 -0.28
N TRP A 35 -4.91 2.33 -0.21
CA TRP A 35 -4.76 0.89 -0.44
C TRP A 35 -4.46 0.18 0.87
N VAL A 36 -5.20 -0.89 1.13
CA VAL A 36 -4.96 -1.76 2.28
C VAL A 36 -4.46 -3.10 1.78
N LEU A 37 -3.28 -3.51 2.25
CA LEU A 37 -2.63 -4.74 1.85
C LEU A 37 -2.37 -5.65 3.06
N ALA A 38 -2.46 -6.96 2.86
CA ALA A 38 -1.99 -7.96 3.81
C ALA A 38 -0.65 -8.51 3.31
N VAL A 39 0.32 -8.65 4.19
CA VAL A 39 1.60 -9.28 3.89
C VAL A 39 1.57 -10.72 4.33
N GLN A 40 1.87 -11.62 3.40
CA GLN A 40 2.12 -13.03 3.64
C GLN A 40 3.36 -13.47 2.85
N ASP A 41 4.27 -14.20 3.49
CA ASP A 41 5.53 -14.68 2.88
C ASP A 41 6.36 -13.57 2.19
N GLN A 42 6.35 -12.37 2.79
CA GLN A 42 6.97 -11.14 2.27
C GLN A 42 6.37 -10.61 0.96
N VAL A 43 5.19 -11.09 0.56
CA VAL A 43 4.42 -10.61 -0.58
C VAL A 43 3.19 -9.88 -0.06
N ALA A 44 2.87 -8.71 -0.64
CA ALA A 44 1.70 -7.95 -0.27
C ALA A 44 0.51 -8.26 -1.19
N GLY A 45 -0.56 -8.83 -0.64
CA GLY A 45 -1.82 -9.01 -1.34
C GLY A 45 -2.74 -7.81 -1.13
N LEU A 46 -3.33 -7.28 -2.20
CA LEU A 46 -4.32 -6.20 -2.10
C LEU A 46 -5.62 -6.72 -1.46
N ILE A 47 -6.04 -6.13 -0.35
CA ILE A 47 -7.30 -6.46 0.31
C ILE A 47 -8.44 -5.61 -0.26
N LEU A 48 -8.22 -4.30 -0.32
CA LEU A 48 -9.21 -3.33 -0.79
C LEU A 48 -8.55 -1.99 -1.16
N THR A 49 -9.22 -1.28 -2.06
CA THR A 49 -8.91 0.11 -2.40
C THR A 49 -10.07 1.01 -2.02
N LEU A 50 -9.78 2.16 -1.40
CA LEU A 50 -10.74 3.21 -1.06
C LEU A 50 -10.43 4.48 -1.85
N ASN A 51 -11.48 5.25 -2.18
CA ASN A 51 -11.34 6.63 -2.64
C ASN A 51 -11.07 7.60 -1.48
N GLU A 52 -10.93 8.88 -1.80
CA GLU A 52 -10.70 9.97 -0.82
C GLU A 52 -11.79 10.09 0.24
N ASN A 53 -13.01 9.62 -0.05
CA ASN A 53 -14.15 9.63 0.86
C ASN A 53 -14.23 8.36 1.73
N GLY A 54 -13.25 7.45 1.63
CA GLY A 54 -13.25 6.18 2.34
C GLY A 54 -14.21 5.14 1.77
N GLN A 55 -14.75 5.36 0.56
CA GLN A 55 -15.65 4.42 -0.10
C GLN A 55 -14.84 3.39 -0.90
N ARG A 56 -15.28 2.13 -0.87
CA ARG A 56 -14.65 1.06 -1.65
C ARG A 56 -14.83 1.33 -3.14
N ILE A 57 -13.73 1.18 -3.87
CA ILE A 57 -13.67 1.25 -5.33
C ILE A 57 -13.02 -0.01 -5.88
N ASP A 58 -12.90 -0.07 -7.21
CA ASP A 58 -12.23 -1.19 -7.89
C ASP A 58 -10.79 -1.39 -7.39
N ASN A 59 -10.39 -2.66 -7.37
CA ASN A 59 -9.09 -3.10 -6.90
C ASN A 59 -8.00 -2.82 -7.96
N GLU A 60 -7.72 -1.54 -8.20
CA GLU A 60 -6.66 -1.09 -9.09
C GLU A 60 -5.36 -0.88 -8.31
N ILE A 61 -4.31 -1.59 -8.71
CA ILE A 61 -2.94 -1.43 -8.19
C ILE A 61 -2.20 -0.48 -9.13
N PRO A 62 -1.83 0.73 -8.68
CA PRO A 62 -1.07 1.63 -9.53
C PRO A 62 0.39 1.16 -9.65
N SER A 63 1.00 1.44 -10.80
CA SER A 63 2.36 0.97 -11.14
C SER A 63 3.45 1.39 -10.16
N TRP A 64 3.26 2.49 -9.44
CA TRP A 64 4.22 3.00 -8.45
C TRP A 64 4.15 2.25 -7.10
N LEU A 65 3.09 1.48 -6.83
CA LEU A 65 2.89 0.83 -5.53
C LEU A 65 3.89 -0.30 -5.30
N GLU A 66 4.16 -1.13 -6.31
CA GLU A 66 5.09 -2.24 -6.17
C GLU A 66 6.54 -1.78 -5.91
N PRO A 67 7.09 -0.81 -6.67
CA PRO A 67 8.39 -0.22 -6.35
C PRO A 67 8.47 0.33 -4.92
N LEU A 68 7.41 0.97 -4.44
CA LEU A 68 7.33 1.47 -3.07
C LEU A 68 7.44 0.32 -2.05
N LEU A 69 6.65 -0.72 -2.20
CA LEU A 69 6.67 -1.86 -1.27
C LEU A 69 8.00 -2.63 -1.30
N ARG A 70 8.65 -2.72 -2.47
CA ARG A 70 10.01 -3.29 -2.58
C ARG A 70 11.04 -2.49 -1.78
N ARG A 71 10.95 -1.15 -1.77
CA ARG A 71 11.81 -0.29 -0.93
C ARG A 71 11.59 -0.52 0.57
N LEU A 72 10.40 -1.00 0.96
CA LEU A 72 10.07 -1.40 2.34
C LEU A 72 10.55 -2.81 2.70
N GLY A 73 11.20 -3.53 1.78
CA GLY A 73 11.73 -4.87 1.99
C GLY A 73 10.79 -6.02 1.61
N LEU A 74 9.68 -5.73 0.91
CA LEU A 74 8.78 -6.76 0.38
C LEU A 74 9.26 -7.28 -1.00
N LYS A 75 8.88 -8.51 -1.35
CA LYS A 75 9.24 -9.15 -2.62
C LYS A 75 8.41 -8.66 -3.80
N GLY A 76 7.18 -8.23 -3.56
CA GLY A 76 6.26 -7.79 -4.62
C GLY A 76 4.82 -7.63 -4.15
N ILE A 77 3.90 -7.49 -5.13
CA ILE A 77 2.45 -7.40 -4.93
C ILE A 77 1.76 -8.56 -5.64
N GLU A 78 0.77 -9.16 -4.99
CA GLU A 78 -0.19 -10.09 -5.61
C GLU A 78 -1.57 -9.43 -5.74
N ALA A 79 -2.21 -9.66 -6.89
CA ALA A 79 -3.51 -9.12 -7.27
C ALA A 79 -4.62 -10.17 -7.11
#